data_AF-A0A662H3M2-F1
#
_entry.id   AF-A0A662H3M2-F1
#
_cell.length_a   1.000
_cell.length_b   1.000
_cell.length_c   1.000
_cell.angle_alpha   90.00
_cell.angle_beta   90.00
_cell.angle_gamma   90.00
#
_symmetry.space_group_name_H-M   'P 1'
#
loop_
_entity.id
_entity.type
_entity.pdbx_description
1 polymer ?
#
loop_
_entity_poly.entity_id
_entity_poly.type
_entity_poly.pdbx_seq_one_letter_code
_entity_poly.pdbx_strand_id
1 'polypeptide(L)'
;AQAHLAEYKGKLVGGIGHAAIFSFQESKNMMAGEGGVITTNDEELAEKCRSLREHGRKKDKPWYFHEVLGWNYRMTEMQAAILRVQLKRLPKITEERRANAKYLDKLLSDLDAVRPGYVAPYVKHAYHLYLVDYFPEKLGLPKKTFVEAVEAEGIPLMGGYMWPVYENPVFSDLSKRPKCPFECPLIGRRIEYPKGLCPNAEKLCYETGLWLPGYTLNAPKQELDDVPRAIEKVVKYSEKILKKTSK
;
A
#
# COMPACT_ATOMS: atom_id res chain seq x y z
N ALA A 1 4.53 -6.35 -0.22
CA ALA A 1 4.36 -5.47 0.96
C ALA A 1 2.90 -5.31 1.44
N GLN A 2 1.91 -5.02 0.58
CA GLN A 2 0.54 -4.67 0.99
C GLN A 2 -0.52 -5.77 0.73
N ALA A 3 -0.10 -7.02 0.49
CA ALA A 3 -0.96 -8.07 -0.07
C ALA A 3 -0.82 -9.43 0.63
N HIS A 4 -0.60 -9.43 1.95
CA HIS A 4 -0.55 -10.67 2.74
C HIS A 4 -1.89 -11.42 2.61
N LEU A 5 -1.84 -12.72 2.25
CA LEU A 5 -2.99 -13.58 1.97
C LEU A 5 -3.90 -13.14 0.81
N ALA A 6 -3.45 -12.22 -0.05
CA ALA A 6 -4.14 -11.97 -1.31
C ALA A 6 -4.00 -13.18 -2.25
N GLU A 7 -4.98 -13.38 -3.12
CA GLU A 7 -4.93 -14.42 -4.17
C GLU A 7 -5.17 -13.80 -5.55
N TYR A 8 -4.50 -14.35 -6.55
CA TYR A 8 -4.73 -14.09 -7.97
C TYR A 8 -4.91 -15.42 -8.69
N LYS A 9 -6.08 -15.62 -9.32
CA LYS A 9 -6.46 -16.85 -10.03
C LYS A 9 -6.24 -18.11 -9.18
N GLY A 10 -6.67 -18.04 -7.91
CA GLY A 10 -6.56 -19.14 -6.93
C GLY A 10 -5.16 -19.39 -6.37
N LYS A 11 -4.15 -18.59 -6.74
CA LYS A 11 -2.79 -18.68 -6.20
C LYS A 11 -2.51 -17.54 -5.24
N LEU A 12 -1.93 -17.85 -4.07
CA LEU A 12 -1.50 -16.84 -3.11
C LEU A 12 -0.43 -15.93 -3.71
N VAL A 13 -0.60 -14.61 -3.54
CA VAL A 13 0.44 -13.63 -3.76
C VAL A 13 1.60 -13.97 -2.82
N GLY A 14 2.80 -14.11 -3.38
CA GLY A 14 3.96 -14.69 -2.69
C GLY A 14 4.58 -15.87 -3.44
N GLY A 15 3.75 -16.67 -4.12
CA GLY A 15 4.17 -17.89 -4.84
C GLY A 15 3.97 -17.83 -6.36
N ILE A 16 3.74 -16.65 -6.93
CA ILE A 16 3.41 -16.48 -8.36
C ILE A 16 4.66 -16.25 -9.22
N GLY A 17 5.55 -15.35 -8.80
CA GLY A 17 6.79 -15.03 -9.52
C GLY A 17 8.00 -15.81 -8.99
N HIS A 18 9.19 -15.46 -9.48
CA HIS A 18 10.46 -16.06 -9.02
C HIS A 18 10.71 -15.80 -7.53
N ALA A 19 10.41 -14.59 -7.05
CA ALA A 19 10.40 -14.26 -5.63
C ALA A 19 9.35 -13.18 -5.35
N ALA A 20 8.96 -13.08 -4.09
CA ALA A 20 8.10 -12.02 -3.60
C ALA A 20 8.62 -11.49 -2.25
N ILE A 21 8.34 -10.22 -1.98
CA ILE A 21 8.82 -9.52 -0.78
C ILE A 21 7.65 -8.93 -0.02
N PHE A 22 7.62 -9.23 1.28
CA PHE A 22 6.63 -8.75 2.22
C PHE A 22 7.29 -7.85 3.26
N SER A 23 6.50 -6.91 3.77
CA SER A 23 6.91 -5.97 4.80
C SER A 23 6.08 -6.28 6.04
N PHE A 24 6.72 -6.19 7.20
CA PHE A 24 6.10 -6.32 8.51
C PHE A 24 6.19 -5.02 9.32
N GLN A 25 6.31 -3.90 8.59
CA GLN A 25 6.23 -2.57 9.17
C GLN A 25 4.85 -2.37 9.84
N GLU A 26 4.80 -1.52 10.85
CA GLU A 26 3.62 -1.29 11.70
C GLU A 26 2.26 -1.20 10.98
N SER A 27 2.20 -0.52 9.83
CA SER A 27 0.94 -0.34 9.10
C SER A 27 0.41 -1.61 8.41
N LYS A 28 1.23 -2.65 8.28
CA LYS A 28 0.89 -3.82 7.44
C LYS A 28 -0.11 -4.74 8.14
N ASN A 29 -0.86 -5.49 7.34
CA ASN A 29 -1.88 -6.45 7.82
C ASN A 29 -1.34 -7.49 8.80
N MET A 30 -0.05 -7.77 8.67
CA MET A 30 0.74 -8.59 9.56
C MET A 30 2.02 -7.78 9.85
N MET A 31 2.34 -7.57 11.12
CA MET A 31 3.41 -6.64 11.52
C MET A 31 4.14 -7.08 12.78
N ALA A 32 5.34 -6.54 12.98
CA ALA A 32 6.10 -6.68 14.22
C ALA A 32 6.89 -5.40 14.53
N GLY A 33 6.27 -4.23 14.26
CA GLY A 33 6.93 -2.93 14.22
C GLY A 33 7.75 -2.76 12.95
N GLU A 34 8.74 -3.64 12.76
CA GLU A 34 9.59 -3.71 11.57
C GLU A 34 9.83 -5.15 11.12
N GLY A 35 10.25 -5.30 9.86
CA GLY A 35 10.74 -6.57 9.32
C GLY A 35 10.29 -6.84 7.88
N GLY A 36 10.71 -7.98 7.36
CA GLY A 36 10.28 -8.45 6.05
C GLY A 36 10.58 -9.92 5.83
N VAL A 37 10.00 -10.47 4.77
CA VAL A 37 10.27 -11.84 4.34
C VAL A 37 10.34 -11.90 2.82
N ILE A 38 11.20 -12.77 2.32
CA ILE A 38 11.30 -13.15 0.92
C ILE A 38 10.72 -14.56 0.80
N THR A 39 9.83 -14.76 -0.17
CA THR A 39 9.31 -16.10 -0.53
C THR A 39 9.74 -16.42 -1.95
N THR A 40 10.10 -17.68 -2.20
CA THR A 40 10.47 -18.20 -3.52
C THR A 40 10.25 -19.71 -3.54
N ASN A 41 10.03 -20.28 -4.74
CA ASN A 41 10.02 -21.72 -4.97
C ASN A 41 11.37 -22.25 -5.50
N ASP A 42 12.34 -21.36 -5.72
CA ASP A 42 13.68 -21.68 -6.22
C ASP A 42 14.64 -21.81 -5.03
N GLU A 43 15.16 -23.02 -4.80
CA GLU A 43 16.04 -23.30 -3.67
C GLU A 43 17.42 -22.62 -3.82
N GLU A 44 17.91 -22.44 -5.04
CA GLU A 44 19.16 -21.72 -5.29
C GLU A 44 19.00 -20.24 -4.93
N LEU A 45 17.87 -19.63 -5.31
CA LEU A 45 17.55 -18.26 -4.92
C LEU A 45 17.33 -18.14 -3.41
N ALA A 46 16.66 -19.12 -2.79
CA ALA A 46 16.46 -19.16 -1.34
C ALA A 46 17.81 -19.18 -0.59
N GLU A 47 18.75 -20.01 -1.03
CA GLU A 47 20.08 -20.10 -0.40
C GLU A 47 20.89 -18.80 -0.60
N LYS A 48 20.84 -18.20 -1.79
CA LYS A 48 21.44 -16.87 -2.02
C LYS A 48 20.85 -15.81 -1.08
N CYS A 49 19.53 -15.76 -0.91
CA CYS A 49 18.89 -14.84 0.02
C CYS A 49 19.29 -15.09 1.49
N ARG A 50 19.37 -16.35 1.93
CA ARG A 50 19.85 -16.72 3.28
C ARG A 50 21.28 -16.25 3.49
N SER A 51 22.15 -16.47 2.50
CA SER A 51 23.55 -16.04 2.54
C SER A 51 23.66 -14.52 2.63
N LEU A 52 23.05 -13.78 1.70
CA LEU A 52 23.14 -12.32 1.64
C LEU A 52 22.58 -11.63 2.88
N ARG A 53 21.51 -12.15 3.51
CA ARG A 53 20.96 -11.55 4.74
C ARG A 53 21.84 -11.77 5.97
N GLU A 54 22.76 -12.73 5.90
CA GLU A 54 23.64 -13.13 7.01
C GLU A 54 25.11 -13.02 6.58
N HIS A 55 25.52 -11.81 6.18
CA HIS A 55 26.90 -11.47 5.89
C HIS A 55 27.56 -12.33 4.78
N GLY A 56 26.78 -12.95 3.90
CA GLY A 56 27.31 -13.83 2.84
C GLY A 56 27.76 -15.21 3.34
N ARG A 57 27.25 -15.66 4.49
CA ARG A 57 27.59 -16.98 5.06
C ARG A 57 26.91 -18.11 4.30
N LYS A 58 27.52 -19.29 4.30
CA LYS A 58 26.94 -20.52 3.74
C LYS A 58 26.62 -21.53 4.83
N LYS A 59 25.49 -22.22 4.70
CA LYS A 59 24.99 -23.17 5.72
C LYS A 59 25.91 -24.39 5.89
N ASP A 60 26.56 -24.85 4.82
CA ASP A 60 27.42 -26.04 4.76
C ASP A 60 28.90 -25.75 5.06
N LYS A 61 29.24 -24.52 5.46
CA LYS A 61 30.62 -24.08 5.70
C LYS A 61 30.87 -23.77 7.18
N PRO A 62 32.14 -23.76 7.63
CA PRO A 62 32.49 -23.45 9.01
C PRO A 62 31.93 -22.10 9.47
N TRP A 63 31.80 -21.96 10.80
CA TRP A 63 31.41 -20.70 11.42
C TRP A 63 32.37 -19.57 10.99
N TYR A 64 31.82 -18.39 10.69
CA TYR A 64 32.55 -17.23 10.13
C TYR A 64 33.08 -17.35 8.68
N PHE A 65 32.73 -18.39 7.93
CA PHE A 65 33.01 -18.41 6.49
C PHE A 65 32.04 -17.50 5.72
N HIS A 66 32.59 -16.53 4.98
CA HIS A 66 31.85 -15.58 4.14
C HIS A 66 32.26 -15.78 2.67
N GLU A 67 31.36 -16.30 1.83
CA GLU A 67 31.69 -16.59 0.43
C GLU A 67 31.57 -15.34 -0.45
N VAL A 68 30.55 -14.53 -0.18
CA VAL A 68 30.22 -13.34 -0.96
C VAL A 68 30.03 -12.16 -0.03
N LEU A 69 30.06 -10.94 -0.57
CA LEU A 69 29.62 -9.78 0.19
C LEU A 69 28.13 -9.92 0.51
N GLY A 70 27.80 -9.85 1.80
CA GLY A 70 26.43 -9.77 2.27
C GLY A 70 26.26 -8.70 3.34
N TRP A 71 25.07 -8.65 3.93
CA TRP A 71 24.65 -7.65 4.91
C TRP A 71 24.12 -8.30 6.18
N ASN A 72 23.90 -7.48 7.21
CA ASN A 72 23.16 -7.88 8.38
C ASN A 72 21.69 -7.50 8.24
N TYR A 73 20.88 -8.37 7.64
CA TYR A 73 19.42 -8.22 7.51
C TYR A 73 18.67 -9.34 8.25
N ARG A 74 19.26 -9.86 9.34
CA ARG A 74 18.61 -10.86 10.17
C ARG A 74 17.41 -10.24 10.90
N MET A 75 16.27 -10.92 10.83
CA MET A 75 15.13 -10.64 11.70
C MET A 75 15.44 -11.13 13.11
N THR A 76 15.00 -10.40 14.14
CA THR A 76 15.15 -10.83 15.53
C THR A 76 14.14 -11.92 15.89
N GLU A 77 14.47 -12.77 16.86
CA GLU A 77 13.55 -13.79 17.36
C GLU A 77 12.28 -13.18 17.98
N MET A 78 12.37 -11.97 18.55
CA MET A 78 11.21 -11.24 19.09
C MET A 78 10.21 -10.89 17.97
N GLN A 79 10.70 -10.34 16.85
CA GLN A 79 9.87 -10.07 15.69
C GLN A 79 9.26 -11.36 15.14
N ALA A 80 10.06 -12.42 15.01
CA ALA A 80 9.58 -13.72 14.53
C ALA A 80 8.49 -14.31 15.43
N ALA A 81 8.63 -14.22 16.75
CA ALA A 81 7.64 -14.70 17.71
C ALA A 81 6.28 -13.99 17.55
N ILE A 82 6.28 -12.66 17.43
CA ILE A 82 5.07 -11.87 17.18
C ILE A 82 4.39 -12.29 15.87
N LEU A 83 5.19 -12.37 14.79
CA LEU A 83 4.69 -12.74 13.47
C LEU A 83 4.10 -14.15 13.45
N ARG A 84 4.72 -15.12 14.13
CA ARG A 84 4.18 -16.49 14.23
C ARG A 84 2.79 -16.54 14.87
N VAL A 85 2.53 -15.70 15.87
CA VAL A 85 1.20 -15.62 16.50
C VAL A 85 0.20 -14.92 15.58
N GLN A 86 0.59 -13.81 14.95
CA GLN A 86 -0.28 -13.08 14.01
C GLN A 86 -0.66 -13.94 12.80
N LEU A 87 0.29 -14.69 12.23
CA LEU A 87 0.06 -15.54 11.07
C LEU A 87 -1.08 -16.55 11.27
N LYS A 88 -1.24 -17.08 12.49
CA LYS A 88 -2.34 -18.00 12.84
C LYS A 88 -3.72 -17.34 12.81
N ARG A 89 -3.78 -16.04 13.12
CA ARG A 89 -5.02 -15.25 13.20
C ARG A 89 -5.36 -14.55 11.87
N LEU A 90 -4.35 -14.29 11.06
CA LEU A 90 -4.44 -13.49 9.85
C LEU A 90 -5.50 -13.98 8.84
N PRO A 91 -5.70 -15.30 8.59
CA PRO A 91 -6.75 -15.75 7.67
C PRO A 91 -8.14 -15.29 8.10
N LYS A 92 -8.48 -15.47 9.39
CA LYS A 92 -9.78 -15.04 9.93
C LYS A 92 -9.97 -13.52 9.80
N ILE A 93 -8.97 -12.74 10.22
CA ILE A 93 -9.01 -11.27 10.13
C ILE A 93 -9.15 -10.80 8.68
N THR A 94 -8.48 -11.49 7.74
CA THR A 94 -8.55 -11.14 6.31
C THR A 94 -9.93 -11.40 5.74
N GLU A 95 -10.60 -12.50 6.10
CA GLU A 95 -11.99 -12.76 5.69
C GLU A 95 -12.98 -11.77 6.32
N GLU A 96 -12.79 -11.40 7.58
CA GLU A 96 -13.60 -10.35 8.23
C GLU A 96 -13.47 -9.02 7.49
N ARG A 97 -12.24 -8.61 7.12
CA ARG A 97 -12.00 -7.42 6.29
C ARG A 97 -12.66 -7.52 4.91
N ARG A 98 -12.62 -8.69 4.26
CA ARG A 98 -13.27 -8.92 2.95
C ARG A 98 -14.78 -8.76 3.06
N ALA A 99 -15.39 -9.30 4.11
CA ALA A 99 -16.83 -9.16 4.37
C ALA A 99 -17.21 -7.70 4.63
N ASN A 100 -16.43 -6.99 5.43
CA ASN A 100 -16.64 -5.57 5.72
C ASN A 100 -16.42 -4.68 4.49
N ALA A 101 -15.40 -4.97 3.68
CA ALA A 101 -15.18 -4.26 2.42
C ALA A 101 -16.36 -4.44 1.47
N LYS A 102 -16.85 -5.67 1.30
CA LYS A 102 -18.04 -5.96 0.48
C LYS A 102 -19.30 -5.26 1.00
N TYR A 103 -19.42 -5.08 2.31
CA TYR A 103 -20.52 -4.32 2.89
C TYR A 103 -20.41 -2.85 2.53
N LEU A 104 -19.23 -2.25 2.73
CA LEU A 104 -18.97 -0.86 2.39
C LEU A 104 -19.07 -0.60 0.88
N ASP A 105 -18.67 -1.56 0.04
CA ASP A 105 -18.83 -1.48 -1.41
C ASP A 105 -20.28 -1.21 -1.79
N LYS A 106 -21.23 -1.90 -1.15
CA LYS A 106 -22.66 -1.70 -1.41
C LYS A 106 -23.10 -0.30 -1.00
N LEU A 107 -22.68 0.17 0.17
CA LEU A 107 -23.08 1.48 0.70
C LEU A 107 -22.54 2.63 -0.13
N LEU A 108 -21.32 2.51 -0.65
CA LEU A 108 -20.67 3.58 -1.42
C LEU A 108 -21.01 3.53 -2.92
N SER A 109 -21.54 2.41 -3.43
CA SER A 109 -21.86 2.28 -4.87
C SER A 109 -22.99 3.21 -5.33
N ASP A 110 -23.83 3.67 -4.40
CA ASP A 110 -24.97 4.56 -4.67
C ASP A 110 -24.61 6.06 -4.59
N LEU A 111 -23.35 6.40 -4.27
CA LEU A 111 -22.91 7.78 -4.10
C LEU A 111 -22.24 8.31 -5.38
N ASP A 112 -22.73 9.41 -5.94
CA ASP A 112 -22.16 9.98 -7.19
C ASP A 112 -20.74 10.53 -7.03
N ALA A 113 -20.38 10.98 -5.82
CA ALA A 113 -19.10 11.63 -5.56
C ALA A 113 -17.93 10.66 -5.41
N VAL A 114 -18.19 9.39 -5.09
CA VAL A 114 -17.17 8.39 -4.79
C VAL A 114 -17.57 7.01 -5.30
N ARG A 115 -16.61 6.12 -5.55
CA ARG A 115 -16.90 4.72 -5.85
C ARG A 115 -15.88 3.80 -5.21
N PRO A 116 -16.27 2.60 -4.74
CA PRO A 116 -15.32 1.59 -4.34
C PRO A 116 -14.28 1.26 -5.42
N GLY A 117 -13.04 1.00 -5.01
CA GLY A 117 -12.00 0.54 -5.91
C GLY A 117 -12.36 -0.80 -6.55
N TYR A 118 -12.05 -0.96 -7.84
CA TYR A 118 -12.36 -2.18 -8.57
C TYR A 118 -11.53 -3.37 -8.07
N VAL A 119 -12.22 -4.48 -7.74
CA VAL A 119 -11.60 -5.78 -7.45
C VAL A 119 -12.04 -6.78 -8.52
N ALA A 120 -11.08 -7.33 -9.26
CA ALA A 120 -11.37 -8.30 -10.31
C ALA A 120 -11.96 -9.62 -9.75
N PRO A 121 -12.89 -10.29 -10.44
CA PRO A 121 -13.56 -11.51 -9.93
C PRO A 121 -12.62 -12.67 -9.60
N TYR A 122 -11.44 -12.71 -10.23
CA TYR A 122 -10.41 -13.73 -9.99
C TYR A 122 -9.37 -13.33 -8.93
N VAL A 123 -9.62 -12.24 -8.19
CA VAL A 123 -8.74 -11.74 -7.12
C VAL A 123 -9.44 -11.88 -5.77
N LYS A 124 -8.74 -12.42 -4.78
CA LYS A 124 -9.11 -12.22 -3.37
C LYS A 124 -8.23 -11.15 -2.76
N HIS A 125 -8.81 -9.99 -2.50
CA HIS A 125 -8.06 -8.82 -2.04
C HIS A 125 -7.67 -8.95 -0.56
N ALA A 126 -6.52 -8.40 -0.16
CA ALA A 126 -6.03 -8.44 1.23
C ALA A 126 -6.44 -7.22 2.07
N TYR A 127 -6.91 -6.15 1.41
CA TYR A 127 -7.39 -4.91 2.04
C TYR A 127 -6.41 -4.35 3.09
N HIS A 128 -5.16 -4.12 2.69
CA HIS A 128 -4.28 -3.25 3.48
C HIS A 128 -4.78 -1.82 3.51
N LEU A 129 -5.41 -1.39 2.43
CA LEU A 129 -6.16 -0.15 2.29
C LEU A 129 -7.49 -0.50 1.62
N TYR A 130 -8.53 0.26 1.94
CA TYR A 130 -9.78 0.24 1.20
C TYR A 130 -9.77 1.43 0.23
N LEU A 131 -9.53 1.16 -1.05
CA LEU A 131 -9.42 2.20 -2.07
C LEU A 131 -10.79 2.73 -2.45
N VAL A 132 -10.86 4.04 -2.65
CA VAL A 132 -12.06 4.75 -3.10
C VAL A 132 -11.64 5.70 -4.24
N ASP A 133 -12.33 5.62 -5.37
CA ASP A 133 -12.23 6.61 -6.44
C ASP A 133 -13.10 7.83 -6.08
N TYR A 134 -12.56 9.02 -6.26
CA TYR A 134 -13.24 10.30 -6.08
C TYR A 134 -13.49 10.97 -7.43
N PHE A 135 -14.67 11.57 -7.57
CA PHE A 135 -15.10 12.27 -8.79
C PHE A 135 -15.27 13.77 -8.50
N PRO A 136 -14.18 14.56 -8.48
CA PRO A 136 -14.23 15.99 -8.18
C PRO A 136 -15.19 16.76 -9.11
N GLU A 137 -15.31 16.33 -10.37
CA GLU A 137 -16.20 16.93 -11.37
C GLU A 137 -17.68 16.80 -11.03
N LYS A 138 -18.06 15.80 -10.24
CA LYS A 138 -19.44 15.60 -9.78
C LYS A 138 -19.81 16.52 -8.62
N LEU A 139 -18.82 16.93 -7.84
CA LEU A 139 -19.03 17.66 -6.60
C LEU A 139 -18.56 19.13 -6.65
N GLY A 140 -17.66 19.47 -7.57
CA GLY A 140 -17.02 20.78 -7.62
C GLY A 140 -16.09 21.08 -6.44
N LEU A 141 -15.74 20.07 -5.64
CA LEU A 141 -14.84 20.21 -4.49
C LEU A 141 -13.44 19.70 -4.83
N PRO A 142 -12.37 20.43 -4.45
CA PRO A 142 -11.02 19.90 -4.53
C PRO A 142 -10.84 18.68 -3.62
N LYS A 143 -10.08 17.68 -4.08
CA LYS A 143 -9.82 16.43 -3.32
C LYS A 143 -9.39 16.68 -1.89
N LYS A 144 -8.44 17.60 -1.68
CA LYS A 144 -7.93 17.96 -0.35
C LYS A 144 -9.06 18.45 0.57
N THR A 145 -9.88 19.38 0.09
CA THR A 145 -11.02 19.94 0.83
C THR A 145 -12.06 18.87 1.16
N PHE A 146 -12.35 17.96 0.21
CA PHE A 146 -13.26 16.85 0.44
C PHE A 146 -12.76 15.92 1.55
N VAL A 147 -11.48 15.55 1.51
CA VAL A 147 -10.84 14.70 2.54
C VAL A 147 -10.91 15.36 3.91
N GLU A 148 -10.48 16.62 4.04
CA GLU A 148 -10.50 17.36 5.30
C GLU A 148 -11.93 17.49 5.86
N ALA A 149 -12.93 17.68 5.00
CA ALA A 149 -14.32 17.76 5.41
C ALA A 149 -14.87 16.41 5.92
N VAL A 150 -14.52 15.29 5.27
CA VAL A 150 -14.94 13.95 5.73
C VAL A 150 -14.19 13.55 7.01
N GLU A 151 -12.91 13.91 7.13
CA GLU A 151 -12.12 13.70 8.34
C GLU A 151 -12.68 14.48 9.53
N ALA A 152 -13.15 15.72 9.31
CA ALA A 152 -13.82 16.51 10.34
C ALA A 152 -15.15 15.90 10.85
N GLU A 153 -15.75 14.98 10.08
CA GLU A 153 -16.92 14.19 10.50
C GLU A 153 -16.53 12.89 11.24
N GLY A 154 -15.23 12.65 11.47
CA GLY A 154 -14.71 11.53 12.25
C GLY A 154 -14.32 10.30 11.43
N ILE A 155 -14.36 10.37 10.10
CA ILE A 155 -13.98 9.26 9.21
C ILE A 155 -12.53 9.43 8.75
N PRO A 156 -11.64 8.45 8.97
CA PRO A 156 -10.21 8.57 8.63
C PRO A 156 -9.95 8.39 7.12
N LEU A 157 -10.64 9.15 6.29
CA LEU A 157 -10.44 9.19 4.85
C LEU A 157 -9.12 9.90 4.56
N MET A 158 -8.29 9.34 3.67
CA MET A 158 -7.01 9.91 3.31
C MET A 158 -6.94 10.20 1.81
N GLY A 159 -6.20 11.25 1.44
CA GLY A 159 -6.02 11.72 0.07
C GLY A 159 -5.18 10.84 -0.85
N GLY A 160 -4.90 9.60 -0.46
CA GLY A 160 -4.09 8.68 -1.25
C GLY A 160 -2.58 8.95 -1.21
N TYR A 161 -1.85 8.41 -2.18
CA TYR A 161 -0.45 8.77 -2.39
C TYR A 161 -0.39 10.18 -2.97
N MET A 162 0.48 11.04 -2.40
CA MET A 162 0.51 12.45 -2.82
C MET A 162 1.07 12.67 -4.23
N TRP A 163 2.01 11.83 -4.67
CA TRP A 163 2.59 11.88 -6.01
C TRP A 163 3.15 10.51 -6.41
N PRO A 164 3.31 10.22 -7.72
CA PRO A 164 4.02 9.05 -8.19
C PRO A 164 5.46 9.02 -7.70
N VAL A 165 6.03 7.81 -7.57
CA VAL A 165 7.40 7.61 -7.04
C VAL A 165 8.43 8.48 -7.75
N TYR A 166 8.33 8.59 -9.07
CA TYR A 166 9.32 9.25 -9.91
C TYR A 166 9.33 10.79 -9.77
N GLU A 167 8.29 11.38 -9.17
CA GLU A 167 8.24 12.81 -8.89
C GLU A 167 8.87 13.17 -7.54
N ASN A 168 9.23 12.19 -6.70
CA ASN A 168 9.93 12.46 -5.45
C ASN A 168 11.23 13.25 -5.72
N PRO A 169 11.63 14.18 -4.84
CA PRO A 169 12.80 15.03 -5.05
C PRO A 169 14.09 14.26 -5.36
N VAL A 170 14.27 13.05 -4.84
CA VAL A 170 15.45 12.21 -5.14
C VAL A 170 15.54 11.77 -6.61
N PHE A 171 14.44 11.82 -7.37
CA PHE A 171 14.40 11.49 -8.79
C PHE A 171 14.26 12.74 -9.68
N SER A 172 13.53 13.76 -9.22
CA SER A 172 13.17 14.94 -10.00
C SER A 172 14.09 16.16 -9.78
N ASP A 173 14.69 16.30 -8.59
CA ASP A 173 15.57 17.43 -8.25
C ASP A 173 17.02 17.08 -8.57
N LEU A 174 17.58 17.74 -9.59
CA LEU A 174 18.96 17.54 -10.05
C LEU A 174 19.99 17.77 -8.95
N SER A 175 19.69 18.64 -7.97
CA SER A 175 20.60 18.94 -6.85
C SER A 175 20.60 17.86 -5.75
N LYS A 176 19.56 17.03 -5.68
CA LYS A 176 19.37 16.01 -4.64
C LYS A 176 19.58 14.59 -5.14
N ARG A 177 19.44 14.36 -6.44
CA ARG A 177 19.57 13.01 -7.02
C ARG A 177 21.04 12.56 -7.07
N PRO A 178 21.33 11.27 -6.84
CA PRO A 178 22.68 10.73 -7.00
C PRO A 178 23.14 10.76 -8.47
N LYS A 179 24.45 10.79 -8.70
CA LYS A 179 25.00 10.76 -10.08
C LYS A 179 24.67 9.45 -10.80
N CYS A 180 24.87 8.31 -10.16
CA CYS A 180 24.38 7.03 -10.67
C CYS A 180 23.03 6.71 -10.03
N PRO A 181 22.00 6.28 -10.80
CA PRO A 181 22.08 5.87 -12.21
C PRO A 181 21.82 6.99 -13.25
N PHE A 182 21.47 8.22 -12.86
CA PHE A 182 20.94 9.25 -13.77
C PHE A 182 21.92 9.78 -14.82
N GLU A 183 23.16 10.01 -14.43
CA GLU A 183 24.28 10.50 -15.23
C GLU A 183 25.51 9.62 -15.00
N CYS A 184 25.26 8.30 -14.95
CA CYS A 184 26.29 7.34 -14.64
C CYS A 184 27.18 7.08 -15.88
N PRO A 185 28.49 7.34 -15.84
CA PRO A 185 29.38 7.07 -16.98
C PRO A 185 29.35 5.61 -17.43
N LEU A 186 29.12 4.68 -16.49
CA LEU A 186 29.03 3.24 -16.73
C LEU A 186 27.76 2.80 -17.46
N ILE A 187 26.70 3.60 -17.39
CA ILE A 187 25.41 3.28 -18.03
C ILE A 187 25.38 3.78 -19.49
N GLY A 188 26.20 4.78 -19.83
CA GLY A 188 26.34 5.29 -21.20
C GLY A 188 25.10 6.04 -21.73
N ARG A 189 24.10 6.29 -20.89
CA ARG A 189 22.92 7.10 -21.22
C ARG A 189 22.45 7.91 -20.02
N ARG A 190 21.83 9.06 -20.31
CA ARG A 190 21.13 9.87 -19.32
C ARG A 190 19.75 9.27 -19.04
N ILE A 191 19.36 9.22 -17.77
CA ILE A 191 18.05 8.74 -17.33
C ILE A 191 17.28 9.93 -16.76
N GLU A 192 16.04 10.07 -17.19
CA GLU A 192 15.12 11.11 -16.72
C GLU A 192 13.72 10.53 -16.52
N TYR A 193 12.98 11.14 -15.58
CA TYR A 193 11.61 10.79 -15.31
C TYR A 193 10.74 12.07 -15.36
N PRO A 194 10.45 12.60 -16.56
CA PRO A 194 9.62 13.79 -16.68
C PRO A 194 8.19 13.54 -16.20
N LYS A 195 7.52 14.61 -15.75
CA LYS A 195 6.10 14.59 -15.45
C LYS A 195 5.28 14.19 -16.69
N GLY A 196 4.18 13.47 -16.51
CA GLY A 196 3.34 12.96 -17.58
C GLY A 196 3.73 11.57 -18.08
N LEU A 197 4.78 10.94 -17.51
CA LEU A 197 5.15 9.57 -17.85
C LEU A 197 4.09 8.55 -17.41
N CYS A 198 3.32 8.85 -16.38
CA CYS A 198 2.35 7.91 -15.82
C CYS A 198 1.02 8.64 -15.56
N PRO A 199 0.31 9.09 -16.61
CA PRO A 199 -0.85 9.99 -16.47
C PRO A 199 -1.96 9.40 -15.60
N ASN A 200 -2.17 8.08 -15.64
CA ASN A 200 -3.15 7.41 -14.78
C ASN A 200 -2.73 7.40 -13.30
N ALA A 201 -1.43 7.21 -13.01
CA ALA A 201 -0.92 7.24 -11.64
C ALA A 201 -0.94 8.67 -11.08
N GLU A 202 -0.58 9.65 -11.92
CA GLU A 202 -0.67 11.08 -11.60
C GLU A 202 -2.11 11.47 -11.29
N LYS A 203 -3.06 11.11 -12.16
CA LYS A 203 -4.48 11.37 -11.92
C LYS A 203 -4.96 10.76 -10.60
N LEU A 204 -4.58 9.52 -10.30
CA LEU A 204 -4.90 8.90 -9.01
C LEU A 204 -4.28 9.67 -7.84
N CYS A 205 -3.00 10.06 -7.94
CA CYS A 205 -2.30 10.76 -6.86
C CYS A 205 -2.82 12.18 -6.61
N TYR A 206 -3.25 12.90 -7.65
CA TYR A 206 -3.61 14.32 -7.54
C TYR A 206 -5.11 14.57 -7.45
N GLU A 207 -5.91 13.77 -8.15
CA GLU A 207 -7.32 14.12 -8.41
C GLU A 207 -8.29 13.13 -7.82
N THR A 208 -8.08 11.82 -8.02
CA THR A 208 -9.16 10.85 -7.82
C THR A 208 -8.90 9.81 -6.73
N GLY A 209 -7.66 9.53 -6.36
CA GLY A 209 -7.35 8.44 -5.44
C GLY A 209 -7.55 8.82 -3.98
N LEU A 210 -8.38 8.04 -3.28
CA LEU A 210 -8.59 8.10 -1.84
C LEU A 210 -8.45 6.70 -1.22
N TRP A 211 -8.27 6.64 0.09
CA TRP A 211 -8.46 5.38 0.82
C TRP A 211 -8.93 5.59 2.25
N LEU A 212 -9.54 4.54 2.78
CA LEU A 212 -9.63 4.33 4.23
C LEU A 212 -8.47 3.40 4.65
N PRO A 213 -7.80 3.66 5.77
CA PRO A 213 -6.83 2.75 6.36
C PRO A 213 -7.41 1.35 6.56
N GLY A 214 -6.60 0.30 6.39
CA GLY A 214 -7.08 -1.08 6.52
C GLY A 214 -7.66 -1.43 7.89
N TYR A 215 -7.33 -0.67 8.95
CA TYR A 215 -7.95 -0.87 10.26
C TYR A 215 -9.42 -0.41 10.31
N THR A 216 -9.87 0.48 9.42
CA THR A 216 -11.29 0.86 9.31
C THR A 216 -12.15 -0.38 9.03
N LEU A 217 -11.64 -1.31 8.21
CA LEU A 217 -12.31 -2.58 7.92
C LEU A 217 -12.25 -3.60 9.06
N ASN A 218 -11.55 -3.31 10.16
CA ASN A 218 -11.57 -4.13 11.38
C ASN A 218 -12.68 -3.69 12.36
N ALA A 219 -13.35 -2.56 12.10
CA ALA A 219 -14.42 -2.07 12.95
C ALA A 219 -15.63 -3.02 12.92
N PRO A 220 -16.48 -3.01 13.97
CA PRO A 220 -17.79 -3.63 13.92
C PRO A 220 -18.57 -3.14 12.70
N LYS A 221 -19.34 -4.04 12.08
CA LYS A 221 -20.06 -3.74 10.84
C LYS A 221 -20.95 -2.49 10.93
N GLN A 222 -21.59 -2.25 12.08
CA GLN A 222 -22.48 -1.09 12.27
C GLN A 222 -21.72 0.25 12.24
N GLU A 223 -20.47 0.29 12.68
CA GLU A 223 -19.66 1.52 12.65
C GLU A 223 -19.27 1.90 11.21
N LEU A 224 -19.30 0.95 10.28
CA LEU A 224 -19.06 1.25 8.86
C LEU A 224 -20.18 2.10 8.23
N ASP A 225 -21.36 2.16 8.86
CA ASP A 225 -22.48 2.99 8.40
C ASP A 225 -22.18 4.49 8.59
N ASP A 226 -21.21 4.86 9.45
CA ASP A 226 -20.78 6.26 9.60
C ASP A 226 -20.04 6.77 8.35
N VAL A 227 -19.38 5.88 7.59
CA VAL A 227 -18.61 6.24 6.39
C VAL A 227 -19.49 6.90 5.30
N PRO A 228 -20.54 6.24 4.76
CA PRO A 228 -21.41 6.88 3.77
C PRO A 228 -22.15 8.09 4.37
N ARG A 229 -22.58 8.04 5.64
CA ARG A 229 -23.27 9.16 6.30
C ARG A 229 -22.41 10.44 6.33
N ALA A 230 -21.14 10.32 6.67
CA ALA A 230 -20.20 11.44 6.64
C ALA A 230 -20.01 11.98 5.22
N ILE A 231 -19.82 11.09 4.24
CA ILE A 231 -19.65 11.47 2.83
C ILE A 231 -20.90 12.18 2.30
N GLU A 232 -22.09 11.64 2.52
CA GLU A 232 -23.38 12.24 2.12
C GLU A 232 -23.57 13.63 2.74
N LYS A 233 -23.20 13.80 4.02
CA LYS A 233 -23.26 15.09 4.70
C LYS A 233 -22.32 16.11 4.05
N VAL A 234 -21.08 15.72 3.74
CA VAL A 234 -20.13 16.58 3.03
C VAL A 234 -20.64 16.93 1.63
N VAL A 235 -21.20 15.96 0.91
CA VAL A 235 -21.79 16.16 -0.42
C VAL A 235 -22.94 17.18 -0.36
N LYS A 236 -23.86 17.01 0.60
CA LYS A 236 -25.00 17.91 0.82
C LYS A 236 -24.60 19.36 1.10
N TYR A 237 -23.45 19.58 1.75
CA TYR A 237 -22.97 20.92 2.12
C TYR A 237 -21.78 21.41 1.30
N SER A 238 -21.47 20.75 0.19
CA SER A 238 -20.30 21.01 -0.65
C SER A 238 -20.15 22.48 -1.07
N GLU A 239 -21.23 23.12 -1.55
CA GLU A 239 -21.19 24.54 -1.93
C GLU A 239 -20.85 25.48 -0.76
N LYS A 240 -21.34 25.18 0.45
CA LYS A 240 -21.05 25.99 1.65
C LYS A 240 -19.60 25.82 2.08
N ILE A 241 -19.08 24.59 1.98
CA ILE A 241 -17.69 24.26 2.28
C ILE A 241 -16.78 25.03 1.30
N LEU A 242 -17.07 24.98 0.00
CA LEU A 242 -16.29 25.67 -1.04
C LEU A 242 -16.21 27.18 -0.81
N LYS A 243 -17.33 27.81 -0.45
CA LYS A 243 -17.38 29.26 -0.16
C LYS A 243 -16.55 29.65 1.07
N LYS A 244 -16.37 28.75 2.03
CA LYS A 244 -15.61 29.02 3.25
C LYS A 244 -14.11 28.85 3.05
N THR A 245 -13.69 27.93 2.18
CA THR A 245 -12.27 27.65 1.89
C THR A 245 -11.67 28.54 0.79
N SER A 246 -12.50 29.24 0.03
CA SER A 246 -12.06 30.20 -1.00
C SER A 246 -11.79 31.62 -0.46
N LYS A 247 -11.91 31.83 0.85
CA LYS A 247 -11.58 33.07 1.57
C LYS A 247 -10.31 32.88 2.37
#